data_AF-A0A924W2M7-F1
#
_entry.id   AF-A0A924W2M7-F1
#
_cell.length_a   1.000
_cell.length_b   1.000
_cell.length_c   1.000
_cell.angle_alpha   90.00
_cell.angle_beta   90.00
_cell.angle_gamma   90.00
#
_symmetry.space_group_name_H-M   'P 1'
#
loop_
_entity.id
_entity.type
_entity.pdbx_description
1 polymer ?
#
loop_
_entity_poly.entity_id
_entity_poly.type
_entity_poly.pdbx_seq_one_letter_code
_entity_poly.pdbx_strand_id
1 'polypeptide(L)'
;MTEIISAWPDRPRLGAQLMIGKYGAPQEATADQLVWHDQGAYKKINVTRAEHHHDFPKPHMDFMEHTINYRVPPERAAALAEYDGSCTFDRTRGELSARCDLEGHNILTLNLAHDIVTGKMTAQQARKAFSEIVTDDIKGKYPAYTTALQFDPEGSDVAEFADTSTIPGSPERPDGLTDTKGDKIDGEVLGFVGAADELEVVAAIAASGKNLKPEIAEFAQMLHEAHGKHLEATLLLGQRIGVTPLETPAVDSFRQKNAGQLADLATLDGDEFSDAFVEAKVKGHTELIEMLDKKLIQSANSADVKLHLSEMRTHLSSHLAQAEAMRSHPA
;
A
#
# COMPACT_ATOMS: atom_id res chain seq x y z
N MET A 1 5.13 28.13 -10.49
CA MET A 1 6.30 27.22 -10.48
C MET A 1 7.55 27.91 -9.96
N THR A 2 8.01 29.01 -10.57
CA THR A 2 9.22 29.75 -10.15
C THR A 2 9.16 30.25 -8.70
N GLU A 3 7.98 30.63 -8.21
CA GLU A 3 7.79 31.03 -6.81
C GLU A 3 7.94 29.86 -5.83
N ILE A 4 7.45 28.66 -6.18
CA ILE A 4 7.45 27.47 -5.32
C ILE A 4 8.88 27.03 -4.99
N ILE A 5 9.76 27.00 -6.00
CA ILE A 5 11.16 26.59 -5.83
C ILE A 5 12.11 27.74 -5.46
N SER A 6 11.61 28.97 -5.33
CA SER A 6 12.46 30.15 -5.07
C SER A 6 13.20 30.05 -3.73
N ALA A 7 12.58 29.41 -2.74
CA ALA A 7 13.09 29.18 -1.38
C ALA A 7 13.86 27.86 -1.21
N TRP A 8 14.06 27.10 -2.30
CA TRP A 8 14.83 25.84 -2.26
C TRP A 8 16.34 26.12 -2.19
N PRO A 9 17.14 25.19 -1.63
CA PRO A 9 18.60 25.26 -1.74
C PRO A 9 19.06 25.29 -3.20
N ASP A 10 20.26 25.82 -3.44
CA ASP A 10 20.74 26.11 -4.80
C ASP A 10 20.80 24.87 -5.70
N ARG A 11 21.28 23.72 -5.18
CA ARG A 11 21.44 22.51 -6.01
C ARG A 11 20.09 21.90 -6.44
N PRO A 12 19.14 21.62 -5.53
CA PRO A 12 17.83 21.12 -5.95
C PRO A 12 17.05 22.12 -6.78
N ARG A 13 17.20 23.42 -6.52
CA ARG A 13 16.57 24.46 -7.35
C ARG A 13 17.08 24.45 -8.78
N LEU A 14 18.40 24.29 -8.98
CA LEU A 14 18.99 24.12 -10.31
C LEU A 14 18.47 22.85 -10.98
N GLY A 15 18.48 21.71 -10.27
CA GLY A 15 17.94 20.45 -10.77
C GLY A 15 16.49 20.58 -11.21
N ALA A 16 15.64 21.20 -10.38
CA ALA A 16 14.25 21.48 -10.69
C ALA A 16 14.09 22.35 -11.95
N GLN A 17 14.89 23.41 -12.09
CA GLN A 17 14.87 24.27 -13.29
C GLN A 17 15.25 23.50 -14.56
N LEU A 18 16.26 22.63 -14.49
CA LEU A 18 16.67 21.77 -15.60
C LEU A 18 15.56 20.79 -15.98
N MET A 19 14.92 20.15 -15.00
CA MET A 19 13.81 19.22 -15.24
C MET A 19 12.59 19.93 -15.84
N ILE A 20 12.23 21.11 -15.33
CA ILE A 20 11.15 21.94 -15.90
C ILE A 20 11.48 22.34 -17.34
N GLY A 21 12.74 22.70 -17.62
CA GLY A 21 13.18 23.06 -18.96
C GLY A 21 13.07 21.88 -19.95
N LYS A 22 13.31 20.66 -19.49
CA LYS A 22 13.28 19.44 -20.31
C LYS A 22 11.88 18.83 -20.47
N TYR A 23 11.14 18.70 -19.38
CA TYR A 23 9.87 17.97 -19.30
C TYR A 23 8.62 18.89 -19.17
N GLY A 24 8.82 20.19 -19.11
CA GLY A 24 7.74 21.16 -18.91
C GLY A 24 7.27 21.23 -17.46
N ALA A 25 6.07 21.78 -17.23
CA ALA A 25 5.53 21.92 -15.88
C ALA A 25 5.23 20.54 -15.26
N PRO A 26 5.62 20.29 -13.99
CA PRO A 26 5.28 19.06 -13.29
C PRO A 26 3.77 18.98 -13.03
N GLN A 27 3.26 17.75 -12.96
CA GLN A 27 1.87 17.47 -12.61
C GLN A 27 1.61 17.70 -11.11
N GLU A 28 2.60 17.49 -10.26
CA GLU A 28 2.52 17.81 -8.83
C GLU A 28 3.65 18.77 -8.42
N ALA A 29 3.29 19.82 -7.70
CA ALA A 29 4.25 20.79 -7.18
C ALA A 29 3.87 21.20 -5.76
N THR A 30 4.76 20.93 -4.82
CA THR A 30 4.61 21.32 -3.41
C THR A 30 5.84 22.12 -2.96
N ALA A 31 5.82 22.62 -1.73
CA ALA A 31 6.96 23.30 -1.15
C ALA A 31 8.22 22.42 -1.04
N ASP A 32 8.07 21.10 -1.10
CA ASP A 32 9.16 20.14 -0.82
C ASP A 32 9.49 19.21 -1.99
N GLN A 33 8.64 19.11 -3.03
CA GLN A 33 8.94 18.29 -4.20
C GLN A 33 8.20 18.74 -5.47
N LEU A 34 8.78 18.38 -6.63
CA LEU A 34 8.18 18.45 -7.95
C LEU A 34 8.13 17.05 -8.55
N VAL A 35 6.96 16.63 -9.03
CA VAL A 35 6.75 15.29 -9.59
C VAL A 35 6.21 15.38 -11.01
N TRP A 36 6.86 14.64 -11.91
CA TRP A 36 6.34 14.34 -13.23
C TRP A 36 5.95 12.87 -13.32
N HIS A 37 4.80 12.59 -13.91
CA HIS A 37 4.33 11.22 -14.16
C HIS A 37 4.36 10.91 -15.65
N ASP A 38 4.60 9.64 -15.98
CA ASP A 38 4.49 9.08 -17.33
C ASP A 38 5.26 9.88 -18.41
N GLN A 39 6.52 10.21 -18.10
CA GLN A 39 7.42 10.94 -19.01
C GLN A 39 8.27 9.98 -19.81
N GLY A 40 7.78 9.58 -20.99
CA GLY A 40 8.49 8.65 -21.87
C GLY A 40 8.68 7.29 -21.20
N ALA A 41 9.93 6.91 -20.94
CA ALA A 41 10.25 5.64 -20.29
C ALA A 41 10.10 5.68 -18.75
N TYR A 42 9.93 6.87 -18.16
CA TYR A 42 9.86 7.05 -16.71
C TYR A 42 8.41 7.06 -16.25
N LYS A 43 8.08 6.15 -15.34
CA LYS A 43 6.82 6.14 -14.60
C LYS A 43 6.70 7.40 -13.75
N LYS A 44 7.80 7.78 -13.09
CA LYS A 44 7.87 8.95 -12.20
C LYS A 44 9.26 9.58 -12.25
N ILE A 45 9.30 10.90 -12.35
CA ILE A 45 10.48 11.72 -12.11
C ILE A 45 10.17 12.58 -10.89
N ASN A 46 11.02 12.54 -9.87
CA ASN A 46 10.84 13.33 -8.66
C ASN A 46 12.07 14.19 -8.39
N VAL A 47 11.88 15.48 -8.10
CA VAL A 47 12.94 16.36 -7.60
C VAL A 47 12.50 16.89 -6.23
N THR A 48 13.32 16.67 -5.21
CA THR A 48 13.03 17.03 -3.82
C THR A 48 13.82 18.23 -3.38
N ARG A 49 13.25 19.06 -2.49
CA ARG A 49 13.96 20.14 -1.81
C ARG A 49 15.08 19.62 -0.90
N ALA A 50 14.86 18.48 -0.25
CA ALA A 50 15.83 17.84 0.62
C ALA A 50 16.99 17.26 -0.19
N GLU A 51 18.19 17.31 0.40
CA GLU A 51 19.42 16.75 -0.13
C GLU A 51 19.90 15.62 0.80
N HIS A 52 20.36 14.50 0.23
CA HIS A 52 20.94 13.40 0.98
C HIS A 52 22.40 13.17 0.55
N HIS A 53 23.30 12.97 1.51
CA HIS A 53 24.70 12.69 1.22
C HIS A 53 24.85 11.32 0.53
N HIS A 54 25.59 11.29 -0.57
CA HIS A 54 25.96 10.06 -1.27
C HIS A 54 27.41 10.13 -1.79
N ASP A 55 28.22 9.14 -1.44
CA ASP A 55 29.67 9.16 -1.68
C ASP A 55 30.15 8.28 -2.84
N PHE A 56 29.24 7.59 -3.53
CA PHE A 56 29.57 6.75 -4.69
C PHE A 56 29.04 7.36 -5.99
N PRO A 57 29.84 7.42 -7.08
CA PRO A 57 31.27 7.07 -7.19
C PRO A 57 32.18 8.15 -6.60
N LYS A 58 31.61 9.32 -6.27
CA LYS A 58 32.26 10.43 -5.58
C LYS A 58 31.24 11.13 -4.66
N PRO A 59 31.67 11.89 -3.66
CA PRO A 59 30.79 12.71 -2.85
C PRO A 59 29.93 13.67 -3.67
N HIS A 60 28.61 13.56 -3.51
CA HIS A 60 27.57 14.42 -4.09
C HIS A 60 26.29 14.37 -3.23
N MET A 61 25.24 15.05 -3.68
CA MET A 61 23.96 15.14 -2.96
C MET A 61 22.82 14.61 -3.82
N ASP A 62 22.07 13.67 -3.27
CA ASP A 62 20.91 13.08 -3.90
C ASP A 62 19.67 13.95 -3.67
N PHE A 63 19.04 14.39 -4.76
CA PHE A 63 17.78 15.16 -4.71
C PHE A 63 16.89 14.95 -5.96
N MET A 64 17.30 14.10 -6.90
CA MET A 64 16.56 13.78 -8.11
C MET A 64 16.44 12.27 -8.27
N GLU A 65 15.22 11.77 -8.48
CA GLU A 65 14.90 10.35 -8.60
C GLU A 65 14.19 10.07 -9.93
N HIS A 66 14.58 9.00 -10.62
CA HIS A 66 13.86 8.46 -11.78
C HIS A 66 13.41 7.04 -11.47
N THR A 67 12.11 6.78 -11.67
CA THR A 67 11.47 5.49 -11.45
C THR A 67 10.94 4.93 -12.77
N ILE A 68 11.18 3.65 -13.02
CA ILE A 68 10.66 2.90 -14.15
C ILE A 68 9.84 1.69 -13.67
N ASN A 69 8.93 1.22 -14.52
CA ASN A 69 8.33 -0.11 -14.35
C ASN A 69 9.41 -1.15 -14.63
N TYR A 70 9.73 -1.96 -13.64
CA TYR A 70 10.77 -2.97 -13.72
C TYR A 70 10.60 -4.03 -12.64
N ARG A 71 10.33 -5.25 -13.07
CA ARG A 71 10.24 -6.41 -12.19
C ARG A 71 11.64 -6.92 -11.80
N VAL A 72 12.07 -6.64 -10.57
CA VAL A 72 13.33 -7.19 -10.02
C VAL A 72 13.10 -8.63 -9.52
N PRO A 73 13.77 -9.65 -10.09
CA PRO A 73 13.68 -11.02 -9.59
C PRO A 73 14.21 -11.11 -8.14
N PRO A 74 13.53 -11.83 -7.24
CA PRO A 74 13.91 -11.88 -5.82
C PRO A 74 15.36 -12.34 -5.59
N GLU A 75 15.86 -13.27 -6.40
CA GLU A 75 17.23 -13.78 -6.35
C GLU A 75 18.29 -12.76 -6.77
N ARG A 76 17.89 -11.64 -7.39
CA ARG A 76 18.77 -10.54 -7.80
C ARG A 76 18.78 -9.37 -6.80
N ALA A 77 17.89 -9.38 -5.81
CA ALA A 77 17.77 -8.31 -4.81
C ALA A 77 19.09 -7.98 -4.10
N ALA A 78 19.82 -9.01 -3.64
CA ALA A 78 21.09 -8.83 -2.94
C ALA A 78 22.17 -8.20 -3.83
N ALA A 79 22.20 -8.55 -5.12
CA ALA A 79 23.17 -7.99 -6.05
C ALA A 79 22.91 -6.51 -6.35
N LEU A 80 21.65 -6.08 -6.41
CA LEU A 80 21.31 -4.66 -6.53
C LEU A 80 21.64 -3.88 -5.25
N ALA A 81 21.38 -4.46 -4.07
CA ALA A 81 21.73 -3.83 -2.80
C ALA A 81 23.25 -3.67 -2.60
N GLU A 82 24.07 -4.60 -3.13
CA GLU A 82 25.55 -4.47 -3.12
C GLU A 82 26.05 -3.40 -4.12
N TYR A 83 25.28 -3.13 -5.17
CA TYR A 83 25.70 -2.25 -6.26
C TYR A 83 25.71 -0.76 -5.86
N ASP A 84 24.58 -0.22 -5.40
CA ASP A 84 24.43 1.21 -5.13
C ASP A 84 23.30 1.45 -4.11
N GLY A 85 23.58 2.24 -3.07
CA GLY A 85 22.58 2.59 -2.05
C GLY A 85 21.47 3.51 -2.57
N SER A 86 21.71 4.21 -3.67
CA SER A 86 20.73 5.07 -4.33
C SER A 86 19.97 4.37 -5.46
N CYS A 87 20.20 3.07 -5.65
CA CYS A 87 19.39 2.19 -6.49
C CYS A 87 18.41 1.40 -5.60
N THR A 88 17.11 1.70 -5.70
CA THR A 88 16.07 1.05 -4.89
C THR A 88 15.04 0.35 -5.76
N PHE A 89 14.43 -0.72 -5.27
CA PHE A 89 13.33 -1.39 -5.96
C PHE A 89 12.13 -1.62 -5.04
N ASP A 90 10.94 -1.56 -5.60
CA ASP A 90 9.68 -1.91 -4.94
C ASP A 90 9.08 -3.11 -5.70
N ARG A 91 9.07 -4.27 -5.07
CA ARG A 91 8.56 -5.50 -5.70
C ARG A 91 7.04 -5.46 -5.88
N THR A 92 6.32 -4.96 -4.89
CA THR A 92 4.86 -4.93 -4.92
C THR A 92 4.37 -4.04 -6.06
N ARG A 93 4.97 -2.86 -6.21
CA ARG A 93 4.65 -1.91 -7.29
C ARG A 93 5.37 -2.21 -8.61
N GLY A 94 6.35 -3.11 -8.59
CA GLY A 94 7.20 -3.43 -9.74
C GLY A 94 8.03 -2.26 -10.24
N GLU A 95 8.69 -1.56 -9.34
CA GLU A 95 9.42 -0.34 -9.65
C GLU A 95 10.91 -0.53 -9.40
N LEU A 96 11.73 0.03 -10.27
CA LEU A 96 13.16 0.26 -10.04
C LEU A 96 13.41 1.75 -10.13
N SER A 97 14.13 2.30 -9.13
CA SER A 97 14.43 3.73 -9.03
C SER A 97 15.91 3.97 -8.81
N ALA A 98 16.39 5.08 -9.35
CA ALA A 98 17.73 5.60 -9.10
C ALA A 98 17.65 7.05 -8.62
N ARG A 99 18.45 7.41 -7.62
CA ARG A 99 18.56 8.76 -7.07
C ARG A 99 19.98 9.33 -7.21
N CYS A 100 20.09 10.61 -7.58
CA CYS A 100 21.37 11.31 -7.79
C CYS A 100 21.15 12.84 -7.82
N ASP A 101 22.20 13.61 -8.13
CA ASP A 101 22.13 15.05 -8.47
C ASP A 101 21.86 15.29 -9.97
N LEU A 102 22.12 14.29 -10.81
CA LEU A 102 22.02 14.39 -12.28
C LEU A 102 21.15 13.29 -12.88
N GLU A 103 20.28 13.67 -13.82
CA GLU A 103 19.46 12.72 -14.59
C GLU A 103 20.31 11.67 -15.32
N GLY A 104 21.40 12.08 -15.97
CA GLY A 104 22.25 11.15 -16.70
C GLY A 104 22.90 10.07 -15.83
N HIS A 105 23.18 10.39 -14.56
CA HIS A 105 23.67 9.41 -13.61
C HIS A 105 22.57 8.48 -13.10
N ASN A 106 21.34 8.96 -12.94
CA ASN A 106 20.19 8.08 -12.70
C ASN A 106 19.99 7.09 -13.86
N ILE A 107 20.08 7.55 -15.11
CA ILE A 107 20.01 6.69 -16.30
C ILE A 107 21.12 5.63 -16.28
N LEU A 108 22.34 6.02 -15.94
CA LEU A 108 23.47 5.10 -15.77
C LEU A 108 23.20 4.05 -14.69
N THR A 109 22.70 4.47 -13.53
CA THR A 109 22.34 3.57 -12.43
C THR A 109 21.32 2.53 -12.89
N LEU A 110 20.25 2.95 -13.56
CA LEU A 110 19.20 2.05 -14.06
C LEU A 110 19.72 1.06 -15.11
N ASN A 111 20.57 1.52 -16.03
CA ASN A 111 21.19 0.66 -17.05
C ASN A 111 22.09 -0.42 -16.44
N LEU A 112 22.93 -0.04 -15.48
CA LEU A 112 23.83 -0.99 -14.81
C LEU A 112 23.06 -1.93 -13.87
N ALA A 113 21.98 -1.46 -13.24
CA ALA A 113 21.07 -2.32 -12.48
C ALA A 113 20.42 -3.38 -13.38
N HIS A 114 20.00 -3.03 -14.59
CA HIS A 114 19.50 -3.99 -15.58
C HIS A 114 20.57 -5.01 -15.98
N ASP A 115 21.82 -4.58 -16.22
CA ASP A 115 22.93 -5.47 -16.53
C ASP A 115 23.23 -6.46 -15.38
N ILE A 116 23.04 -6.04 -14.12
CA ILE A 116 23.16 -6.93 -12.96
C ILE A 116 22.02 -7.95 -12.93
N VAL A 117 20.76 -7.48 -13.09
CA VAL A 117 19.57 -8.34 -13.03
C VAL A 117 19.60 -9.41 -14.12
N THR A 118 20.04 -9.04 -15.33
CA THR A 118 20.19 -9.96 -16.47
C THR A 118 21.43 -10.85 -16.38
N GLY A 119 22.30 -10.64 -15.39
CA GLY A 119 23.51 -11.41 -15.17
C GLY A 119 24.65 -11.08 -16.14
N LYS A 120 24.55 -9.98 -16.89
CA LYS A 120 25.61 -9.47 -17.76
C LYS A 120 26.80 -8.94 -16.96
N MET A 121 26.56 -8.43 -15.76
CA MET A 121 27.61 -7.95 -14.85
C MET A 121 27.34 -8.33 -13.39
N THR A 122 28.40 -8.38 -12.58
CA THR A 122 28.29 -8.39 -11.12
C THR A 122 28.17 -6.96 -10.57
N ALA A 123 27.71 -6.82 -9.32
CA ALA A 123 27.66 -5.52 -8.63
C ALA A 123 29.02 -4.80 -8.63
N GLN A 124 30.10 -5.53 -8.39
CA GLN A 124 31.46 -4.98 -8.37
C GLN A 124 31.92 -4.52 -9.77
N GLN A 125 31.59 -5.28 -10.81
CA GLN A 125 31.87 -4.87 -12.19
C GLN A 125 31.08 -3.61 -12.56
N ALA A 126 29.80 -3.56 -12.18
CA ALA A 126 28.95 -2.38 -12.39
C ALA A 126 29.48 -1.15 -11.65
N ARG A 127 29.93 -1.27 -10.39
CA ARG A 127 30.54 -0.15 -9.64
C ARG A 127 31.79 0.41 -10.31
N LYS A 128 32.63 -0.48 -10.85
CA LYS A 128 33.81 -0.09 -11.63
C LYS A 128 33.40 0.61 -12.93
N ALA A 129 32.46 0.02 -13.68
CA ALA A 129 31.95 0.58 -14.92
C ALA A 129 31.31 1.96 -14.69
N PHE A 130 30.56 2.15 -13.61
CA PHE A 130 29.98 3.43 -13.24
C PHE A 130 31.05 4.53 -13.14
N SER A 131 32.14 4.25 -12.43
CA SER A 131 33.23 5.20 -12.22
C SER A 131 33.93 5.56 -13.54
N GLU A 132 34.13 4.58 -14.42
CA GLU A 132 34.72 4.77 -15.75
C GLU A 132 33.80 5.61 -16.66
N ILE A 133 32.51 5.30 -16.67
CA ILE A 133 31.51 5.98 -17.50
C ILE A 133 31.32 7.43 -17.03
N VAL A 134 31.20 7.68 -15.72
CA VAL A 134 31.11 9.05 -15.18
C VAL A 134 32.37 9.87 -15.53
N THR A 135 33.55 9.24 -15.48
CA THR A 135 34.80 9.92 -15.87
C THR A 135 34.78 10.33 -17.34
N ASP A 136 34.20 9.50 -18.20
CA ASP A 136 34.06 9.79 -19.63
C ASP A 136 32.97 10.83 -19.92
N ASP A 137 31.87 10.81 -19.19
CA ASP A 137 30.81 11.81 -19.29
C ASP A 137 31.31 13.21 -18.88
N ILE A 138 32.05 13.32 -17.78
CA ILE A 138 32.69 14.58 -17.34
C ILE A 138 33.66 15.13 -18.40
N LYS A 139 34.24 14.28 -19.24
CA LYS A 139 35.10 14.69 -20.38
C LYS A 139 34.29 15.10 -21.61
N GLY A 140 32.96 15.17 -21.54
CA GLY A 140 32.08 15.55 -22.64
C GLY A 140 31.95 14.48 -23.72
N LYS A 141 32.17 13.20 -23.40
CA LYS A 141 32.01 12.10 -24.37
C LYS A 141 30.56 11.62 -24.50
N TYR A 142 29.68 11.97 -23.55
CA TYR A 142 28.27 11.59 -23.51
C TYR A 142 28.02 10.09 -23.76
N PRO A 143 28.53 9.19 -22.90
CA PRO A 143 28.33 7.75 -23.06
C PRO A 143 26.85 7.38 -23.18
N ALA A 144 26.49 6.43 -24.04
CA ALA A 144 25.10 6.02 -24.27
C ALA A 144 24.34 5.69 -22.96
N TYR A 145 25.05 5.08 -22.00
CA TYR A 145 24.50 4.70 -20.69
C TYR A 145 24.10 5.90 -19.82
N THR A 146 24.48 7.12 -20.17
CA THR A 146 24.11 8.35 -19.45
C THR A 146 23.03 9.17 -20.17
N THR A 147 22.71 8.82 -21.41
CA THR A 147 21.82 9.63 -22.26
C THR A 147 20.47 8.98 -22.51
N ALA A 148 20.40 7.65 -22.47
CA ALA A 148 19.16 6.89 -22.61
C ALA A 148 19.22 5.55 -21.88
N LEU A 149 18.06 4.99 -21.55
CA LEU A 149 17.95 3.59 -21.17
C LEU A 149 18.36 2.71 -22.36
N GLN A 150 19.13 1.66 -22.09
CA GLN A 150 19.68 0.72 -23.07
C GLN A 150 18.82 -0.53 -23.21
N PHE A 151 17.63 -0.49 -22.64
CA PHE A 151 16.59 -1.51 -22.64
C PHE A 151 15.24 -0.79 -22.57
N ASP A 152 14.19 -1.47 -23.01
CA ASP A 152 12.82 -0.98 -22.89
C ASP A 152 12.25 -1.41 -21.52
N PRO A 153 11.83 -0.47 -20.65
CA PRO A 153 11.14 -0.82 -19.41
C PRO A 153 9.85 -1.59 -19.68
N GLU A 154 9.41 -2.35 -18.67
CA GLU A 154 8.18 -3.12 -18.77
C GLU A 154 6.95 -2.20 -18.86
N GLY A 155 5.86 -2.69 -19.45
CA GLY A 155 4.58 -1.99 -19.43
C GLY A 155 4.00 -1.88 -18.02
N SER A 156 3.11 -0.91 -17.79
CA SER A 156 2.42 -0.69 -16.51
C SER A 156 1.75 -1.96 -15.96
N ASP A 157 1.27 -2.82 -16.85
CA ASP A 157 0.42 -3.97 -16.51
C ASP A 157 1.24 -5.20 -16.05
N VAL A 158 2.57 -5.16 -16.18
CA VAL A 158 3.46 -6.32 -15.95
C VAL A 158 4.30 -6.17 -14.68
N ALA A 159 4.30 -4.98 -14.08
CA ALA A 159 5.19 -4.63 -12.97
C ALA A 159 4.84 -5.36 -11.66
N GLU A 160 3.58 -5.68 -11.38
CA GLU A 160 3.17 -6.08 -10.03
C GLU A 160 3.57 -7.53 -9.67
N PHE A 161 4.45 -7.72 -8.68
CA PHE A 161 4.57 -9.00 -7.99
C PHE A 161 3.43 -9.12 -6.98
N ALA A 162 2.42 -9.93 -7.30
CA ALA A 162 1.40 -10.29 -6.34
C ALA A 162 2.00 -11.22 -5.28
N ASP A 163 2.22 -10.70 -4.07
CA ASP A 163 2.43 -11.53 -2.90
C ASP A 163 1.16 -12.37 -2.66
N THR A 164 1.32 -13.58 -2.12
CA THR A 164 0.20 -14.46 -1.78
C THR A 164 0.04 -14.55 -0.26
N SER A 165 -1.20 -14.58 0.21
CA SER A 165 -1.46 -14.72 1.64
C SER A 165 -0.97 -16.07 2.16
N THR A 166 -0.36 -16.07 3.34
CA THR A 166 0.01 -17.29 4.09
C THR A 166 -0.95 -17.61 5.22
N ILE A 167 -1.95 -16.75 5.47
CA ILE A 167 -2.97 -16.99 6.49
C ILE A 167 -3.96 -18.02 5.93
N PRO A 168 -4.15 -19.20 6.57
CA PRO A 168 -5.08 -20.22 6.10
C PRO A 168 -6.51 -19.67 5.94
N GLY A 169 -7.13 -19.93 4.80
CA GLY A 169 -8.51 -19.51 4.53
C GLY A 169 -8.69 -18.02 4.21
N SER A 170 -7.60 -17.28 3.99
CA SER A 170 -7.64 -15.86 3.63
C SER A 170 -8.53 -15.58 2.42
N PRO A 171 -9.14 -14.38 2.35
CA PRO A 171 -9.82 -13.94 1.14
C PRO A 171 -8.89 -13.89 -0.08
N GLU A 172 -9.43 -14.29 -1.23
CA GLU A 172 -8.73 -14.25 -2.52
C GLU A 172 -9.45 -13.35 -3.52
N ARG A 173 -8.68 -12.68 -4.38
CA ARG A 173 -9.21 -11.86 -5.47
C ARG A 173 -9.63 -12.76 -6.66
N PRO A 174 -10.86 -12.62 -7.19
CA PRO A 174 -11.37 -13.50 -8.26
C PRO A 174 -10.61 -13.42 -9.59
N ASP A 175 -9.93 -12.31 -9.85
CA ASP A 175 -9.23 -11.94 -11.09
C ASP A 175 -7.79 -12.49 -11.18
N GLY A 176 -7.26 -13.09 -10.11
CA GLY A 176 -5.97 -13.78 -10.10
C GLY A 176 -6.03 -15.31 -10.21
N LEU A 177 -7.23 -15.90 -10.18
CA LEU A 177 -7.43 -17.35 -10.06
C LEU A 177 -8.49 -17.83 -11.03
N THR A 178 -8.06 -18.56 -12.06
CA THR A 178 -8.97 -19.32 -12.95
C THR A 178 -9.65 -20.50 -12.25
N ASP A 179 -9.44 -20.69 -10.93
CA ASP A 179 -9.84 -21.87 -10.16
C ASP A 179 -10.24 -21.52 -8.71
N THR A 180 -11.00 -20.43 -8.49
CA THR A 180 -11.59 -20.15 -7.16
C THR A 180 -12.43 -21.35 -6.72
N LYS A 181 -11.99 -22.04 -5.65
CA LYS A 181 -12.67 -23.24 -5.15
C LYS A 181 -13.94 -22.87 -4.37
N GLY A 182 -15.03 -23.56 -4.71
CA GLY A 182 -16.31 -23.48 -3.99
C GLY A 182 -17.33 -22.55 -4.64
N ASP A 183 -18.48 -22.42 -3.98
CA ASP A 183 -19.58 -21.57 -4.43
C ASP A 183 -19.22 -20.09 -4.29
N LYS A 184 -19.35 -19.33 -5.38
CA LYS A 184 -18.94 -17.92 -5.41
C LYS A 184 -19.83 -17.01 -4.57
N ILE A 185 -21.10 -17.38 -4.37
CA ILE A 185 -22.02 -16.60 -3.54
C ILE A 185 -21.62 -16.78 -2.07
N ASP A 186 -21.42 -18.02 -1.63
CA ASP A 186 -20.91 -18.29 -0.28
C ASP A 186 -19.51 -17.68 -0.06
N GLY A 187 -18.65 -17.69 -1.08
CA GLY A 187 -17.33 -17.05 -1.03
C GLY A 187 -17.39 -15.53 -0.85
N GLU A 188 -18.25 -14.83 -1.61
CA GLU A 188 -18.47 -13.39 -1.42
C GLU A 188 -19.11 -13.09 -0.05
N VAL A 189 -20.05 -13.92 0.41
CA VAL A 189 -20.66 -13.80 1.74
C VAL A 189 -19.61 -13.93 2.85
N LEU A 190 -18.73 -14.93 2.79
CA LEU A 190 -17.64 -15.10 3.75
C LEU A 190 -16.62 -13.95 3.67
N GLY A 191 -16.34 -13.45 2.46
CA GLY A 191 -15.50 -12.28 2.26
C GLY A 191 -16.08 -11.03 2.93
N PHE A 192 -17.39 -10.82 2.81
CA PHE A 192 -18.08 -9.71 3.46
C PHE A 192 -18.06 -9.81 5.00
N VAL A 193 -18.32 -11.01 5.54
CA VAL A 193 -18.25 -11.26 6.99
C VAL A 193 -16.84 -10.97 7.53
N GLY A 194 -15.82 -11.50 6.87
CA GLY A 194 -14.43 -11.25 7.24
C GLY A 194 -14.08 -9.76 7.18
N ALA A 195 -14.53 -9.05 6.15
CA ALA A 195 -14.32 -7.61 6.03
C ALA A 195 -15.01 -6.82 7.16
N ALA A 196 -16.19 -7.24 7.61
CA ALA A 196 -16.90 -6.60 8.71
C ALA A 196 -16.20 -6.84 10.06
N ASP A 197 -15.72 -8.06 10.34
CA ASP A 197 -14.97 -8.33 11.56
C ASP A 197 -13.62 -7.60 11.60
N GLU A 198 -12.89 -7.56 10.47
CA GLU A 198 -11.63 -6.81 10.36
C GLU A 198 -11.84 -5.32 10.65
N LEU A 199 -12.94 -4.73 10.16
CA LEU A 199 -13.29 -3.34 10.45
C LEU A 199 -13.50 -3.11 11.95
N GLU A 200 -14.24 -4.00 12.62
CA GLU A 200 -14.50 -3.91 14.06
C GLU A 200 -13.20 -4.04 14.87
N VAL A 201 -12.30 -4.95 14.46
CA VAL A 201 -10.96 -5.09 15.04
C VAL A 201 -10.15 -3.80 14.87
N VAL A 202 -10.10 -3.22 13.68
CA VAL A 202 -9.33 -1.98 13.44
C VAL A 202 -9.92 -0.80 14.23
N ALA A 203 -11.25 -0.71 14.32
CA ALA A 203 -11.92 0.34 15.11
C ALA A 203 -11.56 0.23 16.60
N ALA A 204 -11.55 -0.99 17.13
CA ALA A 204 -11.15 -1.25 18.51
C ALA A 204 -9.65 -0.98 18.75
N ILE A 205 -8.78 -1.30 17.79
CA ILE A 205 -7.35 -0.95 17.86
C ILE A 205 -7.19 0.58 17.87
N ALA A 206 -7.92 1.31 17.04
CA ALA A 206 -7.88 2.77 17.03
C ALA A 206 -8.28 3.39 18.38
N ALA A 207 -9.21 2.76 19.10
CA ALA A 207 -9.62 3.14 20.45
C ALA A 207 -8.49 2.97 21.48
N SER A 208 -7.62 1.95 21.34
CA SER A 208 -6.54 1.68 22.31
C SER A 208 -5.50 2.79 22.45
N GLY A 209 -5.38 3.67 21.46
CA GLY A 209 -4.47 4.83 21.47
C GLY A 209 -5.08 6.12 22.02
N LYS A 210 -6.29 6.07 22.58
CA LYS A 210 -7.07 7.25 23.00
C LYS A 210 -7.18 7.35 24.53
N ASN A 211 -7.47 8.55 25.03
CA ASN A 211 -7.67 8.83 26.45
C ASN A 211 -9.07 8.44 26.92
N LEU A 212 -9.38 7.14 26.94
CA LEU A 212 -10.74 6.63 27.16
C LEU A 212 -11.10 6.47 28.63
N LYS A 213 -12.41 6.56 28.91
CA LYS A 213 -12.98 6.04 30.16
C LYS A 213 -12.80 4.52 30.24
N PRO A 214 -12.57 3.94 31.43
CA PRO A 214 -12.32 2.50 31.59
C PRO A 214 -13.37 1.62 30.92
N GLU A 215 -14.65 1.98 31.02
CA GLU A 215 -15.76 1.20 30.48
C GLU A 215 -15.72 1.12 28.94
N ILE A 216 -15.31 2.20 28.27
CA ILE A 216 -15.18 2.25 26.81
C ILE A 216 -13.92 1.51 26.35
N ALA A 217 -12.83 1.60 27.12
CA ALA A 217 -11.62 0.83 26.85
C ALA A 217 -11.88 -0.69 26.97
N GLU A 218 -12.59 -1.11 28.02
CA GLU A 218 -13.02 -2.51 28.22
C GLU A 218 -13.94 -2.98 27.08
N PHE A 219 -14.89 -2.15 26.66
CA PHE A 219 -15.78 -2.47 25.54
C PHE A 219 -15.01 -2.61 24.22
N ALA A 220 -14.09 -1.69 23.92
CA ALA A 220 -13.26 -1.78 22.74
C ALA A 220 -12.39 -3.05 22.76
N GLN A 221 -11.78 -3.38 23.89
CA GLN A 221 -11.02 -4.64 24.03
C GLN A 221 -11.91 -5.86 23.80
N MET A 222 -13.11 -5.89 24.37
CA MET A 222 -14.07 -6.98 24.17
C MET A 222 -14.41 -7.14 22.69
N LEU A 223 -14.69 -6.04 21.98
CA LEU A 223 -14.96 -6.06 20.53
C LEU A 223 -13.76 -6.61 19.74
N HIS A 224 -12.55 -6.16 20.03
CA HIS A 224 -11.33 -6.66 19.39
C HIS A 224 -11.23 -8.19 19.54
N GLU A 225 -11.38 -8.71 20.76
CA GLU A 225 -11.26 -10.15 21.01
C GLU A 225 -12.39 -10.95 20.37
N ALA A 226 -13.63 -10.47 20.44
CA ALA A 226 -14.81 -11.17 19.91
C ALA A 226 -14.78 -11.22 18.37
N HIS A 227 -14.54 -10.08 17.73
CA HIS A 227 -14.48 -10.01 16.26
C HIS A 227 -13.21 -10.68 15.71
N GLY A 228 -12.07 -10.61 16.40
CA GLY A 228 -10.87 -11.34 16.01
C GLY A 228 -11.08 -12.86 16.01
N LYS A 229 -11.74 -13.41 17.04
CA LYS A 229 -12.11 -14.84 17.11
C LYS A 229 -13.10 -15.23 16.01
N HIS A 230 -14.07 -14.36 15.72
CA HIS A 230 -15.08 -14.63 14.69
C HIS A 230 -14.48 -14.56 13.27
N LEU A 231 -13.54 -13.63 13.02
CA LEU A 231 -12.77 -13.58 11.78
C LEU A 231 -12.01 -14.89 11.57
N GLU A 232 -11.25 -15.35 12.57
CA GLU A 232 -10.52 -16.63 12.49
C GLU A 232 -11.48 -17.80 12.19
N ALA A 233 -12.62 -17.86 12.89
CA ALA A 233 -13.64 -18.88 12.64
C ALA A 233 -14.20 -18.81 11.20
N THR A 234 -14.36 -17.62 10.64
CA THR A 234 -14.80 -17.40 9.25
C THR A 234 -13.78 -17.97 8.25
N LEU A 235 -12.49 -17.69 8.45
CA LEU A 235 -11.43 -18.20 7.56
C LEU A 235 -11.32 -19.74 7.65
N LEU A 236 -11.36 -20.29 8.86
CA LEU A 236 -11.33 -21.74 9.10
C LEU A 236 -12.57 -22.45 8.56
N LEU A 237 -13.75 -21.82 8.64
CA LEU A 237 -14.97 -22.34 8.04
C LEU A 237 -14.80 -22.47 6.52
N GLY A 238 -14.37 -21.41 5.84
CA GLY A 238 -14.15 -21.43 4.39
C GLY A 238 -13.21 -22.56 3.97
N GLN A 239 -12.09 -22.72 4.69
CA GLN A 239 -11.16 -23.83 4.47
C GLN A 239 -11.83 -25.20 4.67
N ARG A 240 -12.60 -25.37 5.75
CA ARG A 240 -13.27 -26.64 6.09
C ARG A 240 -14.29 -27.07 5.04
N ILE A 241 -15.08 -26.13 4.52
CA ILE A 241 -16.14 -26.41 3.55
C ILE A 241 -15.66 -26.33 2.09
N GLY A 242 -14.38 -25.99 1.87
CA GLY A 242 -13.82 -25.82 0.54
C GLY A 242 -14.38 -24.63 -0.23
N VAL A 243 -14.80 -23.58 0.47
CA VAL A 243 -15.29 -22.32 -0.09
C VAL A 243 -14.33 -21.21 0.31
N THR A 244 -13.64 -20.64 -0.66
CA THR A 244 -12.68 -19.57 -0.39
C THR A 244 -13.41 -18.24 -0.21
N PRO A 245 -13.18 -17.48 0.88
CA PRO A 245 -13.69 -16.11 0.97
C PRO A 245 -13.18 -15.27 -0.21
N LEU A 246 -14.01 -14.39 -0.75
CA LEU A 246 -13.67 -13.63 -1.96
C LEU A 246 -13.58 -12.14 -1.69
N GLU A 247 -12.49 -11.53 -2.16
CA GLU A 247 -12.31 -10.08 -2.20
C GLU A 247 -12.86 -9.54 -3.53
N THR A 248 -14.19 -9.48 -3.64
CA THR A 248 -14.89 -8.97 -4.83
C THR A 248 -14.97 -7.44 -4.82
N PRO A 249 -15.30 -6.78 -5.95
CA PRO A 249 -15.53 -5.33 -5.95
C PRO A 249 -16.58 -4.85 -4.95
N ALA A 250 -17.57 -5.69 -4.61
CA ALA A 250 -18.56 -5.35 -3.60
C ALA A 250 -17.98 -5.39 -2.17
N VAL A 251 -17.12 -6.37 -1.87
CA VAL A 251 -16.40 -6.47 -0.59
C VAL A 251 -15.41 -5.32 -0.45
N ASP A 252 -14.63 -5.03 -1.49
CA ASP A 252 -13.68 -3.91 -1.52
C ASP A 252 -14.41 -2.56 -1.35
N SER A 253 -15.53 -2.35 -2.04
CA SER A 253 -16.36 -1.15 -1.87
C SER A 253 -16.91 -1.02 -0.45
N PHE A 254 -17.29 -2.13 0.20
CA PHE A 254 -17.67 -2.11 1.61
C PHE A 254 -16.50 -1.69 2.50
N ARG A 255 -15.29 -2.23 2.30
CA ARG A 255 -14.09 -1.83 3.05
C ARG A 255 -13.79 -0.35 2.88
N GLN A 256 -13.78 0.15 1.65
CA GLN A 256 -13.50 1.56 1.34
C GLN A 256 -14.49 2.51 2.00
N LYS A 257 -15.80 2.21 1.93
CA LYS A 257 -16.85 3.02 2.56
C LYS A 257 -16.63 3.14 4.07
N ASN A 258 -16.29 2.03 4.73
CA ASN A 258 -16.14 2.01 6.18
C ASN A 258 -14.79 2.57 6.67
N ALA A 259 -13.74 2.50 5.85
CA ALA A 259 -12.46 3.16 6.13
C ALA A 259 -12.63 4.68 6.32
N GLY A 260 -13.51 5.32 5.55
CA GLY A 260 -13.85 6.74 5.73
C GLY A 260 -14.47 7.05 7.10
N GLN A 261 -15.37 6.20 7.59
CA GLN A 261 -15.98 6.36 8.93
C GLN A 261 -14.94 6.22 10.05
N LEU A 262 -13.99 5.30 9.89
CA LEU A 262 -12.88 5.12 10.82
C LEU A 262 -11.92 6.31 10.82
N ALA A 263 -11.68 6.91 9.66
CA ALA A 263 -10.85 8.10 9.54
C ALA A 263 -11.42 9.29 10.32
N ASP A 264 -12.75 9.48 10.28
CA ASP A 264 -13.42 10.52 11.07
C ASP A 264 -13.23 10.30 12.58
N LEU A 265 -13.44 9.06 13.06
CA LEU A 265 -13.21 8.70 14.47
C LEU A 265 -11.76 8.91 14.90
N ALA A 266 -10.79 8.60 14.03
CA ALA A 266 -9.38 8.69 14.35
C ALA A 266 -8.92 10.12 14.70
N THR A 267 -9.66 11.15 14.28
CA THR A 267 -9.37 12.57 14.59
C THR A 267 -9.78 13.00 16.00
N LEU A 268 -10.63 12.21 16.67
CA LEU A 268 -11.18 12.51 17.99
C LEU A 268 -10.31 11.91 19.11
N ASP A 269 -10.47 12.41 20.33
CA ASP A 269 -9.87 11.82 21.54
C ASP A 269 -10.83 11.96 22.73
N GLY A 270 -10.52 11.31 23.86
CA GLY A 270 -11.25 11.50 25.11
C GLY A 270 -12.75 11.14 25.03
N ASP A 271 -13.57 12.01 25.62
CA ASP A 271 -15.02 11.88 25.65
C ASP A 271 -15.64 11.99 24.24
N GLU A 272 -15.10 12.87 23.39
CA GLU A 272 -15.59 13.08 22.02
C GLU A 272 -15.40 11.81 21.17
N PHE A 273 -14.25 11.15 21.33
CA PHE A 273 -14.02 9.83 20.72
C PHE A 273 -14.97 8.79 21.31
N SER A 274 -15.13 8.77 22.64
CA SER A 274 -15.95 7.78 23.33
C SER A 274 -17.41 7.80 22.83
N ASP A 275 -18.01 8.99 22.75
CA ASP A 275 -19.38 9.18 22.27
C ASP A 275 -19.51 8.78 20.79
N ALA A 276 -18.57 9.23 19.95
CA ALA A 276 -18.59 8.91 18.53
C ALA A 276 -18.35 7.42 18.26
N PHE A 277 -17.47 6.77 19.04
CA PHE A 277 -17.19 5.34 18.95
C PHE A 277 -18.44 4.52 19.28
N VAL A 278 -19.11 4.82 20.41
CA VAL A 278 -20.33 4.14 20.81
C VAL A 278 -21.44 4.31 19.77
N GLU A 279 -21.67 5.53 19.28
CA GLU A 279 -22.68 5.77 18.24
C GLU A 279 -22.34 5.05 16.93
N ALA A 280 -21.07 5.01 16.53
CA ALA A 280 -20.62 4.25 15.37
C ALA A 280 -20.85 2.74 15.57
N LYS A 281 -20.61 2.19 16.76
CA LYS A 281 -20.89 0.78 17.06
C LYS A 281 -22.39 0.49 17.01
N VAL A 282 -23.24 1.33 17.60
CA VAL A 282 -24.70 1.19 17.53
C VAL A 282 -25.18 1.18 16.07
N LYS A 283 -24.76 2.18 15.29
CA LYS A 283 -25.17 2.31 13.89
C LYS A 283 -24.66 1.14 13.04
N GLY A 284 -23.36 0.84 13.10
CA GLY A 284 -22.73 -0.22 12.31
C GLY A 284 -23.30 -1.59 12.60
N HIS A 285 -23.48 -1.94 13.88
CA HIS A 285 -24.08 -3.22 14.27
C HIS A 285 -25.55 -3.32 13.83
N THR A 286 -26.32 -2.23 13.95
CA THR A 286 -27.71 -2.18 13.46
C THR A 286 -27.79 -2.43 11.95
N GLU A 287 -27.00 -1.70 11.15
CA GLU A 287 -26.98 -1.84 9.69
C GLU A 287 -26.52 -3.24 9.25
N LEU A 288 -25.52 -3.80 9.93
CA LEU A 288 -25.00 -5.14 9.63
C LEU A 288 -25.99 -6.25 9.99
N ILE A 289 -26.68 -6.15 11.13
CA ILE A 289 -27.76 -7.10 11.50
C ILE A 289 -28.87 -7.06 10.44
N GLU A 290 -29.30 -5.88 10.00
CA GLU A 290 -30.30 -5.76 8.94
C GLU A 290 -29.82 -6.39 7.63
N MET A 291 -28.54 -6.19 7.28
CA MET A 291 -27.96 -6.79 6.08
C MET A 291 -27.85 -8.31 6.17
N LEU A 292 -27.49 -8.86 7.34
CA LEU A 292 -27.50 -10.30 7.60
C LEU A 292 -28.88 -10.88 7.37
N ASP A 293 -29.91 -10.28 7.99
CA ASP A 293 -31.29 -10.77 7.95
C ASP A 293 -31.91 -10.70 6.56
N LYS A 294 -31.72 -9.58 5.85
CA LYS A 294 -32.39 -9.31 4.57
C LYS A 294 -31.64 -9.82 3.36
N LYS A 295 -30.31 -9.97 3.46
CA LYS A 295 -29.46 -10.27 2.31
C LYS A 295 -28.58 -11.50 2.57
N LEU A 296 -27.59 -11.41 3.45
CA LEU A 296 -26.49 -12.39 3.50
C LEU A 296 -26.97 -13.80 3.87
N ILE A 297 -27.83 -13.94 4.87
CA ILE A 297 -28.38 -15.25 5.29
C ILE A 297 -29.27 -15.85 4.19
N GLN A 298 -30.02 -15.00 3.50
CA GLN A 298 -30.93 -15.44 2.42
C GLN A 298 -30.16 -15.84 1.16
N SER A 299 -29.05 -15.17 0.86
CA SER A 299 -28.24 -15.44 -0.33
C SER A 299 -27.31 -16.63 -0.18
N ALA A 300 -26.86 -16.95 1.02
CA ALA A 300 -25.97 -18.09 1.26
C ALA A 300 -26.60 -19.40 0.77
N ASN A 301 -25.79 -20.28 0.19
CA ASN A 301 -26.20 -21.60 -0.27
C ASN A 301 -25.88 -22.66 0.79
N SER A 302 -24.68 -22.62 1.36
CA SER A 302 -24.19 -23.55 2.37
C SER A 302 -24.93 -23.42 3.70
N ALA A 303 -25.37 -24.55 4.25
CA ALA A 303 -25.99 -24.61 5.57
C ALA A 303 -25.02 -24.20 6.68
N ASP A 304 -23.73 -24.55 6.54
CA ASP A 304 -22.68 -24.14 7.49
C ASP A 304 -22.47 -22.62 7.46
N VAL A 305 -22.51 -22.00 6.27
CA VAL A 305 -22.40 -20.55 6.14
C VAL A 305 -23.61 -19.85 6.76
N LYS A 306 -24.83 -20.36 6.53
CA LYS A 306 -26.05 -19.82 7.18
C LYS A 306 -25.99 -19.90 8.69
N LEU A 307 -25.49 -21.01 9.23
CA LEU A 307 -25.31 -21.18 10.68
C LEU A 307 -24.33 -20.15 11.22
N HIS A 308 -23.16 -20.02 10.58
CA HIS A 308 -22.13 -19.05 10.95
C HIS A 308 -22.63 -17.60 10.94
N LEU A 309 -23.38 -17.20 9.90
CA LEU A 309 -24.03 -15.88 9.84
C LEU A 309 -25.07 -15.66 10.96
N SER A 310 -25.78 -16.72 11.36
CA SER A 310 -26.76 -16.64 12.45
C SER A 310 -26.09 -16.49 13.82
N GLU A 311 -24.92 -17.12 14.00
CA GLU A 311 -24.06 -16.93 15.17
C GLU A 311 -23.51 -15.50 15.22
N MET A 312 -23.00 -14.98 14.10
CA MET A 312 -22.58 -13.58 13.97
C MET A 312 -23.70 -12.62 14.36
N ARG A 313 -24.90 -12.79 13.80
CA ARG A 313 -26.08 -11.98 14.13
C ARG A 313 -26.36 -11.96 15.63
N THR A 314 -26.21 -13.10 16.30
CA THR A 314 -26.43 -13.22 17.75
C THR A 314 -25.38 -12.43 18.53
N HIS A 315 -24.10 -12.55 18.16
CA HIS A 315 -23.02 -11.78 18.78
C HIS A 315 -23.19 -10.27 18.55
N LEU A 316 -23.50 -9.85 17.32
CA LEU A 316 -23.75 -8.45 17.01
C LEU A 316 -24.92 -7.87 17.81
N SER A 317 -25.98 -8.66 18.02
CA SER A 317 -27.13 -8.22 18.83
C SER A 317 -26.73 -7.98 20.30
N SER A 318 -25.84 -8.82 20.84
CA SER A 318 -25.27 -8.65 22.18
C SER A 318 -24.39 -7.40 22.27
N HIS A 319 -23.51 -7.19 21.29
CA HIS A 319 -22.63 -6.01 21.23
C HIS A 319 -23.44 -4.72 21.08
N LEU A 320 -24.47 -4.73 20.24
CA LEU A 320 -25.39 -3.61 20.05
C LEU A 320 -26.07 -3.23 21.37
N ALA A 321 -26.61 -4.21 22.10
CA ALA A 321 -27.25 -3.96 23.39
C ALA A 321 -26.29 -3.34 24.42
N GLN A 322 -25.02 -3.76 24.43
CA GLN A 322 -23.99 -3.15 25.28
C GLN A 322 -23.69 -1.70 24.86
N ALA A 323 -23.52 -1.45 23.57
CA ALA A 323 -23.30 -0.10 23.05
C ALA A 323 -24.48 0.84 23.35
N GLU A 324 -25.73 0.36 23.20
CA GLU A 324 -26.93 1.15 23.53
C GLU A 324 -27.04 1.45 25.03
N ALA A 325 -26.63 0.52 25.89
CA ALA A 325 -26.58 0.74 27.34
C ALA A 325 -25.59 1.85 27.71
N MET A 326 -24.42 1.88 27.05
CA MET A 326 -23.41 2.93 27.19
C MET A 326 -23.92 4.27 26.65
N ARG A 327 -24.63 4.28 25.52
CA ARG A 327 -25.26 5.49 24.96
C ARG A 327 -26.32 6.10 25.89
N SER A 328 -27.07 5.26 26.60
CA SER A 328 -28.18 5.68 27.47
C SER A 328 -27.72 6.20 28.83
N HIS A 329 -26.45 5.97 29.18
CA HIS A 329 -25.80 6.51 30.37
C HIS A 329 -24.50 7.20 29.93
N PRO A 330 -24.58 8.40 29.31
CA PRO A 330 -23.38 9.21 29.14
C PRO A 330 -22.81 9.45 30.54
N ALA A 331 -21.66 8.84 30.81
CA ALA A 331 -20.99 8.92 32.11
C ALA A 331 -20.48 10.33 32.38
#